data_AF-A0AAW0NJ82-F1
#
_entry.id   AF-A0AAW0NJ82-F1
#
_cell.length_a   1.000
_cell.length_b   1.000
_cell.length_c   1.000
_cell.angle_alpha   90.00
_cell.angle_beta   90.00
_cell.angle_gamma   90.00
#
_symmetry.space_group_name_H-M   'P 1'
#
loop_
_entity.id
_entity.type
_entity.pdbx_description
1 polymer ?
#
loop_
_entity_poly.entity_id
_entity_poly.type
_entity_poly.pdbx_seq_one_letter_code
_entity_poly.pdbx_strand_id
1 'polypeptide(L)'
;MLGENEPEWLSEEVKTGVYATLNGLLSRQPFAVGGSGSSYVYGFVDAEYRRGMTKEECEKFVVNTLSLAMSRDGSSGGVAYVVTIDEHSTQEKVILGNDLPTFYDQ
;
A
#
# COMPACT_ATOMS: atom_id res chain seq x y z
N MET A 1 -18.13 -10.84 -4.77
CA MET A 1 -19.12 -11.23 -5.80
C MET A 1 -18.47 -11.18 -7.17
N LEU A 2 -17.78 -12.24 -7.55
CA LEU A 2 -17.89 -12.85 -8.88
C LEU A 2 -18.20 -14.32 -8.57
N GLY A 3 -19.29 -14.84 -9.14
CA GLY A 3 -19.69 -16.23 -8.95
C GLY A 3 -18.68 -17.18 -9.60
N GLU A 4 -18.85 -18.47 -9.35
CA GLU A 4 -17.93 -19.59 -9.66
C GLU A 4 -17.57 -19.83 -11.15
N ASN A 5 -17.68 -18.84 -12.03
CA ASN A 5 -17.32 -18.92 -13.45
C ASN A 5 -16.48 -17.70 -13.86
N GLU A 6 -15.20 -17.69 -13.49
CA GLU A 6 -14.25 -16.73 -14.04
C GLU A 6 -13.85 -17.12 -15.48
N PRO A 7 -13.81 -16.18 -16.43
CA PRO A 7 -13.42 -16.49 -17.80
C PRO A 7 -11.97 -16.95 -17.91
N GLU A 8 -11.72 -18.03 -18.64
CA GLU A 8 -10.38 -18.64 -18.84
C GLU A 8 -9.34 -17.69 -19.48
N TRP A 9 -9.79 -16.61 -20.13
CA TRP A 9 -8.92 -15.59 -20.72
C TRP A 9 -8.45 -14.51 -19.74
N LEU A 10 -9.00 -14.46 -18.52
CA LEU A 10 -8.44 -13.61 -17.46
C LEU A 10 -7.19 -14.28 -16.92
N SER A 11 -6.02 -13.73 -17.27
CA SER A 11 -4.78 -14.17 -16.65
C SER A 11 -4.78 -13.87 -15.15
N GLU A 12 -4.06 -14.65 -14.35
CA GLU A 12 -3.81 -14.37 -12.93
C GLU A 12 -3.22 -12.96 -12.69
N GLU A 13 -2.48 -12.43 -13.68
CA GLU A 13 -1.99 -11.05 -13.68
C GLU A 13 -3.08 -9.97 -13.75
N VAL A 14 -4.27 -10.31 -14.27
CA VAL A 14 -5.44 -9.44 -14.28
C VAL A 14 -6.22 -9.56 -12.97
N LYS A 15 -6.13 -10.70 -12.26
CA LYS A 15 -6.86 -10.93 -10.99
C LYS A 15 -6.29 -10.11 -9.82
N THR A 16 -4.96 -9.92 -9.81
CA THR A 16 -4.27 -9.10 -8.80
C THR A 16 -3.42 -8.02 -9.46
N GLY A 17 -3.60 -6.77 -9.03
CA GLY A 17 -2.83 -5.66 -9.55
C GLY A 17 -3.13 -4.34 -8.84
N VAL A 18 -2.09 -3.52 -8.72
CA VAL A 18 -2.21 -2.14 -8.28
C VAL A 18 -2.24 -1.25 -9.52
N TYR A 19 -3.26 -0.41 -9.64
CA TYR A 19 -3.43 0.50 -10.76
C TYR A 19 -3.45 1.94 -10.25
N ALA A 20 -2.54 2.76 -10.76
CA ALA A 20 -2.54 4.20 -10.54
C ALA A 20 -3.31 4.87 -11.67
N THR A 21 -4.28 5.73 -11.32
CA THR A 21 -5.20 6.39 -12.26
C THR A 21 -4.94 7.89 -12.43
N LEU A 22 -3.70 8.34 -12.23
CA LEU A 22 -3.36 9.76 -12.16
C LEU A 22 -3.61 10.47 -13.49
N ASN A 23 -4.34 11.59 -13.46
CA ASN A 23 -4.65 12.42 -14.64
C ASN A 23 -5.31 11.64 -15.80
N GLY A 24 -6.10 10.61 -15.49
CA GLY A 24 -6.81 9.81 -16.50
C GLY A 24 -5.93 8.77 -17.22
N LEU A 25 -4.66 8.64 -16.84
CA LEU A 25 -3.81 7.52 -17.25
C LEU A 25 -4.13 6.30 -16.39
N LEU A 26 -4.23 5.11 -16.97
CA LEU A 26 -4.31 3.85 -16.24
C LEU A 26 -2.98 3.11 -16.35
N SER A 27 -2.25 3.02 -15.24
CA SER A 27 -0.94 2.38 -15.21
C SER A 27 -0.87 1.31 -14.13
N ARG A 28 -0.54 0.07 -14.52
CA ARG A 28 -0.27 -1.02 -13.57
C ARG A 28 1.12 -0.82 -12.97
N GLN A 29 1.22 -0.89 -11.65
CA GLN A 29 2.46 -0.70 -10.91
C GLN A 29 2.67 -1.82 -9.88
N PRO A 30 3.92 -2.15 -9.50
CA PRO A 30 4.18 -3.08 -8.41
C PRO A 30 3.70 -2.55 -7.04
N PHE A 31 3.71 -1.23 -6.88
CA PHE A 31 3.12 -0.49 -5.76
C PHE A 31 2.77 0.92 -6.25
N ALA A 32 1.91 1.64 -5.52
CA ALA A 32 1.62 3.04 -5.82
C ALA A 32 1.49 3.84 -4.52
N VAL A 33 2.01 5.06 -4.51
CA VAL A 33 1.81 6.04 -3.44
C VAL A 33 1.05 7.26 -3.99
N GLY A 34 0.20 7.87 -3.17
CA GLY A 34 -0.62 9.01 -3.56
C GLY A 34 -0.94 9.92 -2.39
N GLY A 35 -1.57 11.06 -2.67
CA GLY A 35 -1.82 12.12 -1.69
C GLY A 35 -0.62 13.03 -1.46
N SER A 36 -0.81 14.07 -0.65
CA SER A 36 0.22 15.08 -0.29
C SER A 36 1.45 14.45 0.39
N GLY A 37 1.23 13.44 1.23
CA GLY A 37 2.29 12.73 1.96
C GLY A 37 3.23 11.91 1.08
N SER A 38 2.82 11.55 -0.13
CA SER A 38 3.62 10.71 -1.05
C SER A 38 4.97 11.33 -1.41
N SER A 39 5.03 12.67 -1.51
CA SER A 39 6.26 13.39 -1.88
C SER A 39 7.41 13.16 -0.90
N TYR A 40 7.12 12.88 0.38
CA TYR A 40 8.12 12.71 1.43
C TYR A 40 8.73 11.30 1.47
N VAL A 41 8.14 10.32 0.77
CA VAL A 41 8.49 8.91 0.91
C VAL A 41 9.03 8.26 -0.36
N TYR A 42 9.12 8.98 -1.48
CA TYR A 42 9.67 8.42 -2.75
C TYR A 42 11.03 7.74 -2.56
N GLY A 43 11.97 8.38 -1.88
CA GLY A 43 13.28 7.78 -1.63
C GLY A 43 13.23 6.52 -0.76
N PHE A 44 12.29 6.45 0.19
CA PHE A 44 12.11 5.27 1.05
C PHE A 44 11.51 4.10 0.25
N VAL A 45 10.43 4.35 -0.48
CA VAL A 45 9.75 3.28 -1.23
C VAL A 45 10.61 2.73 -2.36
N ASP A 46 11.43 3.57 -3.01
CA ASP A 46 12.37 3.13 -4.04
C ASP A 46 13.50 2.25 -3.47
N ALA A 47 13.96 2.55 -2.25
CA ALA A 47 15.04 1.81 -1.60
C ALA A 47 14.56 0.50 -0.95
N GLU A 48 13.37 0.50 -0.36
CA GLU A 48 12.88 -0.61 0.46
C GLU A 48 11.99 -1.60 -0.30
N TYR A 49 11.42 -1.20 -1.45
CA TYR A 49 10.63 -2.11 -2.26
C TYR A 49 11.49 -3.29 -2.75
N ARG A 50 10.99 -4.50 -2.50
CA ARG A 50 11.56 -5.74 -3.03
C ARG A 50 10.51 -6.53 -3.79
N ARG A 51 10.85 -7.04 -4.97
CA ARG A 51 9.98 -7.95 -5.69
C ARG A 51 9.82 -9.25 -4.91
N GLY A 52 8.59 -9.74 -4.77
CA GLY A 52 8.30 -11.01 -4.10
C GLY A 52 8.28 -10.94 -2.56
N MET A 53 7.98 -9.76 -2.00
CA MET A 53 7.74 -9.62 -0.56
C MET A 53 6.62 -10.55 -0.08
N THR A 54 6.78 -11.14 1.10
CA THR A 54 5.69 -11.85 1.78
C THR A 54 4.58 -10.89 2.19
N LYS A 55 3.43 -11.44 2.58
CA LYS A 55 2.32 -10.67 3.14
C LYS A 55 2.76 -9.75 4.29
N GLU A 56 3.53 -10.28 5.23
CA GLU A 56 4.02 -9.58 6.41
C GLU A 56 5.04 -8.49 6.04
N GLU A 57 5.90 -8.77 5.06
CA GLU A 57 6.85 -7.78 4.53
C GLU A 57 6.13 -6.62 3.83
N CYS A 58 5.10 -6.91 3.03
CA CYS A 58 4.24 -5.90 2.40
C CYS A 58 3.49 -5.05 3.44
N GLU A 59 2.88 -5.67 4.46
CA GLU A 59 2.21 -4.95 5.55
C GLU A 59 3.20 -4.01 6.26
N LYS A 60 4.40 -4.51 6.59
CA LYS A 60 5.45 -3.69 7.22
C LYS A 60 5.92 -2.54 6.32
N PHE A 61 6.10 -2.80 5.02
CA PHE A 61 6.47 -1.79 4.03
C PHE A 61 5.44 -0.65 3.96
N VAL A 62 4.14 -0.98 3.90
CA VAL A 62 3.06 0.01 3.88
C VAL A 62 3.00 0.81 5.18
N VAL A 63 3.03 0.15 6.34
CA VAL A 63 2.91 0.82 7.64
C VAL A 63 4.09 1.75 7.90
N ASN A 64 5.32 1.33 7.56
CA ASN A 64 6.50 2.18 7.65
C ASN A 64 6.38 3.40 6.72
N THR A 65 5.94 3.19 5.48
CA THR A 65 5.74 4.27 4.49
C THR A 65 4.73 5.29 5.00
N LEU A 66 3.58 4.85 5.51
CA LEU A 66 2.56 5.74 6.07
C LEU A 66 3.09 6.52 7.28
N SER A 67 3.79 5.84 8.19
CA SER A 67 4.33 6.48 9.40
C SER A 67 5.37 7.55 9.06
N LEU A 68 6.26 7.29 8.10
CA LEU A 68 7.21 8.28 7.59
C LEU A 68 6.49 9.47 6.94
N ALA A 69 5.49 9.22 6.09
CA ALA A 69 4.71 10.28 5.46
C ALA A 69 3.97 11.15 6.49
N MET A 70 3.28 10.54 7.46
CA MET A 70 2.56 11.22 8.54
C MET A 70 3.47 12.04 9.46
N SER A 71 4.73 11.64 9.63
CA SER A 71 5.70 12.41 10.43
C SER A 71 6.20 13.69 9.75
N ARG A 72 6.07 13.79 8.42
CA ARG A 72 6.61 14.91 7.63
C ARG A 72 5.55 15.78 6.96
N ASP A 73 4.40 15.21 6.64
CA ASP A 73 3.31 15.91 5.97
C ASP A 73 2.26 16.41 6.96
N GLY A 74 2.13 17.73 7.12
CA GLY A 74 1.13 18.34 8.00
C GLY A 74 -0.33 18.09 7.60
N SER A 75 -0.59 17.56 6.40
CA SER A 75 -1.93 17.16 5.96
C SER A 75 -2.23 15.67 6.10
N SER A 76 -1.25 14.87 6.54
CA SER A 76 -1.39 13.44 6.80
C SER A 76 -1.24 13.17 8.30
N GLY A 77 -2.09 12.31 8.88
CA GLY A 77 -2.05 12.06 10.32
C GLY A 77 -3.15 11.11 10.82
N GLY A 78 -3.19 10.90 12.13
CA GLY A 78 -4.20 10.06 12.78
C GLY A 78 -3.77 8.60 12.92
N VAL A 79 -4.45 7.70 12.22
CA VAL A 79 -4.27 6.24 12.31
C VAL A 79 -3.99 5.66 10.93
N ALA A 80 -3.32 4.50 10.86
CA ALA A 80 -3.18 3.77 9.60
C ALA A 80 -4.28 2.73 9.45
N TYR A 81 -5.12 2.89 8.42
CA TYR A 81 -6.06 1.87 7.97
C TYR A 81 -5.36 0.99 6.94
N VAL A 82 -5.28 -0.32 7.20
CA VAL A 82 -4.60 -1.29 6.34
C VAL A 82 -5.59 -2.39 5.97
N VAL A 83 -5.69 -2.69 4.69
CA VAL A 83 -6.49 -3.79 4.16
C VAL A 83 -5.56 -4.71 3.38
N THR A 84 -5.52 -5.98 3.79
CA THR A 84 -4.76 -7.03 3.11
C THR A 84 -5.73 -7.94 2.38
N ILE A 85 -5.54 -8.10 1.08
CA ILE A 85 -6.39 -8.92 0.21
C ILE A 85 -5.51 -10.05 -0.34
N ASP A 86 -5.90 -11.29 -0.08
CA ASP A 86 -5.29 -12.50 -0.64
C ASP A 86 -6.36 -13.43 -1.23
N GLU A 87 -5.94 -14.56 -1.80
CA GLU A 87 -6.83 -15.56 -2.41
C GLU A 87 -7.83 -16.18 -1.42
N HIS A 88 -7.58 -16.07 -0.11
CA HIS A 88 -8.42 -16.67 0.92
C HIS A 88 -9.41 -15.67 1.52
N SER A 89 -8.99 -14.42 1.74
CA SER A 89 -9.76 -13.46 2.53
C SER A 89 -9.34 -12.00 2.32
N THR A 90 -10.23 -11.11 2.76
CA THR A 90 -9.90 -9.70 3.04
C THR A 90 -9.75 -9.52 4.55
N GLN A 91 -8.63 -8.94 4.98
CA GLN A 91 -8.34 -8.65 6.39
C GLN A 91 -8.16 -7.15 6.57
N GLU A 92 -8.91 -6.57 7.51
CA GLU A 92 -8.87 -5.15 7.84
C GLU A 92 -8.22 -4.94 9.20
N LYS A 93 -7.32 -3.96 9.30
CA LYS A 93 -6.61 -3.58 10.52
C LYS A 93 -6.57 -2.06 10.64
N VAL A 94 -6.68 -1.57 11.87
CA VAL A 94 -6.42 -0.16 12.22
C VAL A 94 -5.27 -0.13 13.19
N ILE A 95 -4.21 0.60 12.85
CA ILE A 95 -3.05 0.83 13.71
C ILE A 95 -3.18 2.22 14.28
N LEU A 96 -3.36 2.30 15.60
CA LEU A 96 -3.52 3.57 16.29
C LEU A 96 -2.22 4.38 16.24
N GLY A 97 -2.33 5.71 16.32
CA GLY A 97 -1.17 6.60 16.17
C GLY A 97 -0.03 6.30 17.18
N ASN A 98 -0.37 5.87 18.38
CA ASN A 98 0.58 5.45 19.42
C ASN A 98 1.25 4.08 19.15
N ASP A 99 0.67 3.28 18.26
CA ASP A 99 1.17 1.95 17.88
C ASP A 99 1.90 1.99 16.51
N LEU A 100 1.95 3.15 15.85
CA LEU A 100 2.70 3.32 14.62
C LEU A 100 4.21 3.27 14.88
N PRO A 101 5.00 2.68 13.97
CA PRO A 101 6.45 2.78 14.00
C PRO A 101 6.93 4.22 14.11
N THR A 102 7.87 4.45 15.03
CA THR A 102 8.53 5.74 15.19
C THR A 102 9.89 5.72 14.50
N PHE A 103 10.24 6.85 13.92
CA PHE A 103 11.53 7.10 13.27
C PHE A 103 12.19 8.33 13.89
N TYR A 104 13.31 8.76 13.34
CA TYR A 104 14.03 9.94 13.83
C TYR A 104 13.20 11.23 13.69
N ASP A 105 13.02 11.97 14.80
CA ASP A 105 12.19 13.18 14.85
C ASP A 105 12.67 14.22 15.89
N GLN A 106 13.96 14.59 15.87
CA GLN A 106 14.54 15.57 16.81
C GLN A 106 14.03 17.00 16.63
#